data_AF-W6MRV4-F1
#
_entry.id   AF-W6MRV4-F1
#
_cell.length_a   1.000
_cell.length_b   1.000
_cell.length_c   1.000
_cell.angle_alpha   90.00
_cell.angle_beta   90.00
_cell.angle_gamma   90.00
#
_symmetry.space_group_name_H-M   'P 1'
#
loop_
_entity.id
_entity.type
_entity.pdbx_description
1 polymer ?
#
loop_
_entity_poly.entity_id
_entity_poly.type
_entity_poly.pdbx_seq_one_letter_code
_entity_poly.pdbx_strand_id
1 'polypeptide(L)'
;MSTDTKQETLENSELINWVIFSELLLMDEDEEGFAQSLITTFVEQALGIFKEMDELLSKSSEKNDANLTKLSNLGHYLKGSAAALGLHKIQEECERIQNYGAKISDGFEQSEAAKNVQDWFDCCANALTEAKKYFKESGNLLSDYFDEDFFATSDEPDAEKDTEEPEEAKPEAQS
;
A
#
# COMPACT_ATOMS: atom_id res chain seq x y z
N MET A 1 4.61 14.98 23.89
CA MET A 1 4.95 13.72 24.59
C MET A 1 6.45 13.61 24.67
N SER A 2 7.00 12.93 25.68
CA SER A 2 8.43 12.60 25.71
C SER A 2 8.74 11.49 24.70
N THR A 3 9.98 11.41 24.21
CA THR A 3 10.44 10.36 23.27
C THR A 3 10.15 8.95 23.81
N ASP A 4 10.39 8.73 25.11
CA ASP A 4 10.12 7.46 25.78
C ASP A 4 8.64 7.02 25.67
N THR A 5 7.70 7.98 25.74
CA THR A 5 6.26 7.70 25.63
C THR A 5 5.85 7.34 24.20
N LYS A 6 6.49 7.94 23.19
CA LYS A 6 6.22 7.64 21.77
C LYS A 6 6.71 6.24 21.41
N GLN A 7 7.92 5.88 21.86
CA GLN A 7 8.47 4.55 21.66
C GLN A 7 7.62 3.47 22.32
N GLU A 8 7.22 3.66 23.60
CA GLU A 8 6.35 2.73 24.30
C GLU A 8 5.01 2.53 23.58
N THR A 9 4.50 3.57 22.91
CA THR A 9 3.28 3.48 22.10
C THR A 9 3.49 2.62 20.86
N LEU A 10 4.62 2.75 20.17
CA LEU A 10 4.98 1.90 19.02
C LEU A 10 5.17 0.43 19.45
N GLU A 11 5.95 0.21 20.51
CA GLU A 11 6.32 -1.13 20.99
C GLU A 11 5.09 -1.94 21.44
N ASN A 12 4.11 -1.27 22.04
CA ASN A 12 2.87 -1.91 22.50
C ASN A 12 1.77 -1.99 21.42
N SER A 13 2.02 -1.49 20.21
CA SER A 13 1.06 -1.52 19.12
C SER A 13 0.98 -2.89 18.46
N GLU A 14 -0.23 -3.36 18.17
CA GLU A 14 -0.43 -4.57 17.36
C GLU A 14 -0.16 -4.33 15.86
N LEU A 15 0.01 -3.08 15.44
CA LEU A 15 0.24 -2.69 14.05
C LEU A 15 1.69 -2.93 13.61
N ILE A 16 2.63 -2.84 14.56
CA ILE A 16 4.07 -2.86 14.32
C ILE A 16 4.70 -4.04 15.05
N ASN A 17 5.44 -4.87 14.33
CA ASN A 17 6.33 -5.84 14.92
C ASN A 17 7.58 -5.11 15.43
N TRP A 18 7.58 -4.83 16.74
CA TRP A 18 8.67 -4.09 17.38
C TRP A 18 10.05 -4.74 17.20
N VAL A 19 10.13 -6.08 17.19
CA VAL A 19 11.41 -6.78 17.01
C VAL A 19 12.04 -6.38 15.68
N ILE A 20 11.27 -6.41 14.59
CA ILE A 20 11.76 -6.02 13.26
C ILE A 20 11.99 -4.51 13.19
N PHE A 21 11.04 -3.71 13.68
CA PHE A 21 11.12 -2.26 13.53
C PHE A 21 12.28 -1.65 14.34
N SER A 22 12.56 -2.17 15.53
CA SER A 22 13.68 -1.72 16.36
C SER A 22 15.03 -1.96 15.70
N GLU A 23 15.19 -3.01 14.88
CA GLU A 23 16.42 -3.22 14.11
C GLU A 23 16.64 -2.10 13.08
N LEU A 24 15.58 -1.55 12.49
CA LEU A 24 15.67 -0.40 11.58
C LEU A 24 16.08 0.87 12.34
N LEU A 25 15.52 1.09 13.53
CA LEU A 25 15.89 2.22 14.37
C LEU A 25 17.35 2.15 14.84
N LEU A 26 17.89 0.95 15.05
CA LEU A 26 19.32 0.80 15.37
C LEU A 26 20.22 1.22 14.20
N MET A 27 19.75 1.10 12.95
CA MET A 27 20.51 1.59 11.79
C MET A 27 20.59 3.12 11.74
N ASP A 28 19.61 3.83 12.32
CA ASP A 28 19.63 5.29 12.41
C ASP A 28 20.78 5.81 13.31
N GLU A 29 21.35 4.99 14.19
CA GLU A 29 22.53 5.38 15.00
C GLU A 29 23.76 5.66 14.12
N ASP A 30 23.89 4.95 13.00
CA ASP A 30 24.99 5.11 12.03
C ASP A 30 24.58 5.97 10.82
N GLU A 31 23.30 5.95 10.42
CA GLU A 31 22.75 6.68 9.26
C GLU A 31 21.43 7.37 9.63
N GLU A 32 21.51 8.61 10.14
CA GLU A 32 20.34 9.38 10.55
C GLU A 32 19.29 9.50 9.41
N GLY A 33 18.05 9.11 9.71
CA GLY A 33 16.92 9.17 8.76
C GLY A 33 16.78 7.95 7.85
N PHE A 34 17.56 6.89 8.05
CA PHE A 34 17.44 5.64 7.30
C PHE A 34 16.04 5.04 7.43
N ALA A 35 15.51 4.90 8.65
CA ALA A 35 14.17 4.35 8.89
C ALA A 35 13.07 5.22 8.25
N GLN A 36 13.17 6.55 8.38
CA GLN A 36 12.23 7.48 7.74
C GLN A 36 12.24 7.34 6.22
N SER A 37 13.42 7.21 5.60
CA SER A 37 13.54 7.04 4.15
C SER A 37 12.86 5.76 3.63
N LEU A 38 12.95 4.67 4.41
CA LEU A 38 12.29 3.41 4.08
C LEU A 38 10.77 3.51 4.21
N ILE A 39 10.28 4.19 5.26
CA ILE A 39 8.86 4.42 5.48
C ILE A 39 8.28 5.27 4.35
N THR A 40 8.93 6.37 3.98
CA THR A 40 8.51 7.23 2.85
C THR A 40 8.43 6.44 1.56
N THR A 41 9.47 5.65 1.25
CA THR A 41 9.49 4.77 0.06
C THR A 41 8.33 3.78 0.09
N PHE A 42 8.05 3.16 1.23
CA PHE A 42 6.94 2.23 1.38
C PHE A 42 5.59 2.91 1.20
N VAL A 43 5.39 4.11 1.75
CA VAL A 43 4.13 4.87 1.61
C VAL A 43 3.84 5.16 0.14
N GLU A 44 4.81 5.63 -0.62
CA GLU A 44 4.67 5.87 -2.06
C GLU A 44 4.31 4.57 -2.82
N GLN A 45 5.02 3.48 -2.53
CA GLN A 45 4.74 2.17 -3.13
C GLN A 45 3.33 1.67 -2.82
N ALA A 46 2.92 1.76 -1.55
CA ALA A 46 1.63 1.30 -1.06
C ALA A 46 0.48 2.07 -1.74
N LEU A 47 0.58 3.39 -1.82
CA LEU A 47 -0.42 4.24 -2.49
C LEU A 47 -0.59 3.88 -3.96
N GLY A 48 0.51 3.71 -4.70
CA GLY A 48 0.48 3.30 -6.10
C GLY A 48 -0.17 1.93 -6.29
N ILE A 49 0.20 0.95 -5.45
CA ILE A 49 -0.34 -0.41 -5.52
C ILE A 49 -1.82 -0.45 -5.13
N PHE A 50 -2.23 0.28 -4.10
CA PHE A 50 -3.63 0.35 -3.69
C PHE A 50 -4.51 0.96 -4.78
N LYS A 51 -4.01 1.98 -5.50
CA LYS A 51 -4.70 2.54 -6.66
C LYS A 51 -4.89 1.50 -7.76
N GLU A 52 -3.84 0.75 -8.11
CA GLU A 52 -3.94 -0.31 -9.12
C GLU A 52 -4.93 -1.42 -8.70
N MET A 53 -4.91 -1.81 -7.41
CA MET A 53 -5.88 -2.78 -6.88
C MET A 53 -7.32 -2.26 -6.98
N ASP A 54 -7.59 -1.00 -6.62
CA ASP A 54 -8.94 -0.41 -6.77
C ASP A 54 -9.41 -0.41 -8.23
N GLU A 55 -8.52 -0.09 -9.17
CA GLU A 55 -8.83 -0.10 -10.60
C GLU A 55 -9.20 -1.51 -11.09
N LEU A 56 -8.52 -2.55 -10.60
CA LEU A 56 -8.86 -3.94 -10.91
C LEU A 56 -10.19 -4.38 -10.27
N LEU A 57 -10.49 -3.90 -9.06
CA LEU A 57 -11.71 -4.25 -8.32
C LEU A 57 -12.97 -3.54 -8.83
N SER A 58 -12.83 -2.31 -9.33
CA SER A 58 -13.96 -1.45 -9.78
C SER A 58 -14.55 -1.86 -11.15
N LYS A 59 -13.74 -2.46 -12.03
CA LYS A 59 -14.14 -2.84 -13.40
C LYS A 59 -14.97 -4.13 -13.43
N SER A 60 -16.23 -4.04 -13.01
CA SER A 60 -17.13 -5.20 -12.86
C SER A 60 -17.34 -6.03 -14.15
N SER A 61 -17.27 -5.42 -15.34
CA SER A 61 -17.36 -6.14 -16.63
C SER A 61 -16.07 -6.88 -17.02
N GLU A 62 -14.96 -6.65 -16.32
CA GLU A 62 -13.65 -7.20 -16.63
C GLU A 62 -13.16 -8.20 -15.57
N LYS A 63 -13.94 -8.46 -14.51
CA LYS A 63 -13.57 -9.40 -13.44
C LYS A 63 -13.40 -10.82 -13.99
N ASN A 64 -12.15 -11.28 -14.00
CA ASN A 64 -11.74 -12.58 -14.52
C ASN A 64 -10.51 -13.10 -13.75
N ASP A 65 -10.11 -14.34 -14.05
CA ASP A 65 -8.97 -15.01 -13.41
C ASP A 65 -7.61 -14.31 -13.63
N ALA A 66 -7.43 -13.63 -14.77
CA ALA A 66 -6.21 -12.88 -15.03
C ALA A 66 -6.11 -11.66 -14.10
N ASN A 67 -7.22 -11.00 -13.83
CA ASN A 67 -7.29 -9.89 -12.88
C ASN A 67 -7.11 -10.37 -11.43
N LEU A 68 -7.62 -11.55 -11.07
CA LEU A 68 -7.31 -12.17 -9.76
C LEU A 68 -5.82 -12.49 -9.62
N THR A 69 -5.19 -13.02 -10.67
CA THR A 69 -3.73 -13.26 -10.68
C THR A 69 -2.94 -11.96 -10.48
N LYS A 70 -3.38 -10.86 -11.11
CA LYS A 70 -2.75 -9.54 -10.91
C LYS A 70 -2.90 -9.06 -9.46
N LEU A 71 -4.09 -9.16 -8.88
CA LEU A 71 -4.32 -8.85 -7.46
C LEU A 71 -3.41 -9.69 -6.56
N SER A 72 -3.24 -10.98 -6.87
CA SER A 72 -2.35 -11.87 -6.12
C SER A 72 -0.90 -11.37 -6.14
N ASN A 73 -0.39 -10.98 -7.31
CA ASN A 73 0.96 -10.47 -7.48
C ASN A 73 1.18 -9.12 -6.75
N LEU A 74 0.20 -8.21 -6.84
CA LEU A 74 0.24 -6.93 -6.12
C LEU A 74 0.25 -7.14 -4.60
N GLY A 75 -0.60 -8.07 -4.10
CA GLY A 75 -0.60 -8.46 -2.69
C GLY A 75 0.73 -9.05 -2.26
N HIS A 76 1.32 -9.95 -3.06
CA HIS A 76 2.62 -10.54 -2.78
C HIS A 76 3.74 -9.50 -2.68
N TYR A 77 3.78 -8.55 -3.62
CA TYR A 77 4.79 -7.51 -3.64
C TYR A 77 4.70 -6.63 -2.38
N LEU A 78 3.51 -6.09 -2.09
CA LEU A 78 3.33 -5.18 -0.96
C LEU A 78 3.48 -5.90 0.39
N LYS A 79 3.11 -7.18 0.48
CA LYS A 79 3.40 -8.05 1.64
C LYS A 79 4.90 -8.07 1.95
N GLY A 80 5.74 -8.25 0.93
CA GLY A 80 7.19 -8.27 1.09
C GLY A 80 7.73 -6.95 1.64
N SER A 81 7.32 -5.83 1.05
CA SER A 81 7.71 -4.50 1.52
C SER A 81 7.23 -4.22 2.95
N ALA A 82 5.99 -4.56 3.29
CA ALA A 82 5.44 -4.38 4.64
C ALA A 82 6.18 -5.24 5.69
N ALA A 83 6.50 -6.49 5.35
CA ALA A 83 7.20 -7.41 6.23
C ALA A 83 8.62 -6.91 6.58
N ALA A 84 9.33 -6.33 5.60
CA ALA A 84 10.66 -5.77 5.81
C ALA A 84 10.68 -4.59 6.79
N LEU A 85 9.54 -3.89 6.92
CA LEU A 85 9.36 -2.78 7.86
C LEU A 85 8.64 -3.17 9.15
N GLY A 86 8.34 -4.45 9.36
CA GLY A 86 7.57 -4.90 10.52
C GLY A 86 6.12 -4.37 10.55
N LEU A 87 5.55 -3.94 9.43
CA LEU A 87 4.17 -3.43 9.35
C LEU A 87 3.18 -4.60 9.33
N HIS A 88 3.03 -5.24 10.48
CA HIS A 88 2.46 -6.57 10.62
C HIS A 88 1.03 -6.68 10.09
N LYS A 89 0.14 -5.75 10.46
CA LYS A 89 -1.27 -5.81 10.01
C LYS A 89 -1.44 -5.57 8.52
N ILE A 90 -0.61 -4.71 7.92
CA ILE A 90 -0.62 -4.51 6.47
C ILE A 90 -0.12 -5.78 5.77
N GLN A 91 0.95 -6.40 6.28
CA GLN A 91 1.47 -7.66 5.77
C GLN A 91 0.41 -8.77 5.79
N GLU A 92 -0.34 -8.93 6.89
CA GLU A 92 -1.40 -9.93 7.02
C GLU A 92 -2.48 -9.74 5.94
N GLU A 93 -2.97 -8.51 5.75
CA GLU A 93 -4.00 -8.23 4.76
C GLU A 93 -3.49 -8.38 3.31
N CYS A 94 -2.23 -8.01 3.04
CA CYS A 94 -1.61 -8.26 1.74
C CYS A 94 -1.43 -9.76 1.45
N GLU A 95 -1.17 -10.58 2.46
CA GLU A 95 -1.17 -12.04 2.33
C GLU A 95 -2.56 -12.60 2.04
N ARG A 96 -3.61 -12.05 2.65
CA ARG A 96 -5.00 -12.40 2.31
C ARG A 96 -5.32 -12.08 0.86
N ILE A 97 -4.97 -10.88 0.38
CA ILE A 97 -5.13 -10.50 -1.05
C ILE A 97 -4.34 -11.45 -1.97
N GLN A 98 -3.10 -11.79 -1.60
CA GLN A 98 -2.29 -12.76 -2.32
C GLN A 98 -3.03 -14.11 -2.47
N ASN A 99 -3.52 -14.66 -1.35
CA ASN A 99 -4.20 -15.95 -1.31
C ASN A 99 -5.52 -15.92 -2.07
N TYR A 100 -6.34 -14.89 -1.85
CA TYR A 100 -7.64 -14.75 -2.52
C TYR A 100 -7.52 -14.59 -4.03
N GLY A 101 -6.52 -13.83 -4.50
CA GLY A 101 -6.19 -13.75 -5.92
C GLY A 101 -5.76 -15.09 -6.53
N ALA A 102 -5.22 -16.00 -5.72
CA ALA A 102 -4.93 -17.39 -6.09
C ALA A 102 -6.09 -18.36 -5.82
N LYS A 103 -7.24 -17.86 -5.35
CA LYS A 103 -8.42 -18.65 -4.91
C LYS A 103 -8.10 -19.65 -3.81
N ILE A 104 -7.25 -19.25 -2.88
CA ILE A 104 -6.89 -20.00 -1.68
C ILE A 104 -7.61 -19.35 -0.51
N SER A 105 -8.41 -20.12 0.22
CA SER A 105 -9.06 -19.65 1.44
C SER A 105 -8.05 -19.58 2.58
N ASP A 106 -8.30 -18.65 3.50
CA ASP A 106 -7.50 -18.40 4.70
C ASP A 106 -8.22 -18.85 5.99
N GLY A 107 -9.33 -19.60 5.83
CA GLY A 107 -10.16 -20.07 6.94
C GLY A 107 -11.20 -19.06 7.44
N PHE A 108 -11.28 -17.86 6.86
CA PHE A 108 -12.36 -16.91 7.14
C PHE A 108 -13.66 -17.32 6.42
N GLU A 109 -14.81 -17.06 7.04
CA GLU A 109 -16.12 -17.49 6.52
C GLU A 109 -16.36 -17.01 5.07
N GLN A 110 -15.97 -15.79 4.75
CA GLN A 110 -16.17 -15.22 3.41
C GLN A 110 -15.38 -15.99 2.33
N SER A 111 -14.12 -16.34 2.61
CA SER A 111 -13.26 -17.05 1.66
C SER A 111 -13.63 -18.54 1.55
N GLU A 112 -14.06 -19.16 2.66
CA GLU A 112 -14.60 -20.52 2.68
C GLU A 112 -15.93 -20.65 1.91
N ALA A 113 -16.73 -19.58 1.88
CA ALA A 113 -17.99 -19.54 1.15
C ALA A 113 -17.83 -19.22 -0.34
N ALA A 114 -16.63 -18.84 -0.80
CA ALA A 114 -16.37 -18.40 -2.17
C ALA A 114 -16.49 -19.56 -3.18
N LYS A 115 -17.34 -19.39 -4.19
CA LYS A 115 -17.68 -20.42 -5.19
C LYS A 115 -17.38 -19.97 -6.61
N ASN A 116 -17.39 -18.67 -6.86
CA ASN A 116 -17.21 -18.12 -8.20
C ASN A 116 -16.19 -16.96 -8.18
N VAL A 117 -15.81 -16.49 -9.36
CA VAL A 117 -14.80 -15.42 -9.51
C VAL A 117 -15.21 -14.15 -8.75
N GLN A 118 -16.49 -13.75 -8.79
CA GLN A 118 -16.96 -12.55 -8.11
C GLN A 118 -16.78 -12.65 -6.58
N ASP A 119 -17.02 -13.82 -5.98
CA ASP A 119 -16.85 -14.01 -4.54
C ASP A 119 -15.38 -13.80 -4.12
N TRP A 120 -14.41 -14.25 -4.92
CA TRP A 120 -12.99 -14.01 -4.68
C TRP A 120 -12.60 -12.54 -4.84
N PHE A 121 -13.20 -11.84 -5.81
CA PHE A 121 -13.06 -10.38 -5.92
C PHE A 121 -13.59 -9.66 -4.68
N ASP A 122 -14.71 -10.13 -4.12
CA ASP A 122 -15.30 -9.54 -2.90
C ASP A 122 -14.41 -9.81 -1.68
N CYS A 123 -13.75 -10.97 -1.61
CA CYS A 123 -12.73 -11.26 -0.59
C CYS A 123 -11.52 -10.32 -0.72
N CYS A 124 -10.99 -10.14 -1.94
CA CYS A 124 -9.89 -9.20 -2.20
C CYS A 124 -10.26 -7.76 -1.83
N ALA A 125 -11.49 -7.33 -2.15
CA ALA A 125 -11.96 -5.98 -1.82
C ALA A 125 -12.08 -5.76 -0.30
N ASN A 126 -12.53 -6.77 0.45
CA ASN A 126 -12.57 -6.71 1.90
C ASN A 126 -11.15 -6.60 2.50
N ALA A 127 -10.23 -7.47 2.09
CA ALA A 127 -8.85 -7.44 2.56
C ALA A 127 -8.13 -6.12 2.17
N LEU A 128 -8.37 -5.58 0.97
CA LEU A 128 -7.84 -4.27 0.58
C LEU A 128 -8.37 -3.14 1.46
N THR A 129 -9.64 -3.19 1.84
CA THR A 129 -10.24 -2.19 2.74
C THR A 129 -9.54 -2.19 4.10
N GLU A 130 -9.31 -3.37 4.68
CA GLU A 130 -8.57 -3.49 5.93
C GLU A 130 -7.08 -3.11 5.76
N ALA A 131 -6.43 -3.49 4.67
CA ALA A 131 -5.04 -3.10 4.38
C ALA A 131 -4.87 -1.56 4.37
N LYS A 132 -5.79 -0.84 3.71
CA LYS A 132 -5.79 0.63 3.66
C LYS A 132 -6.07 1.28 5.00
N LYS A 133 -6.96 0.68 5.79
CA LYS A 133 -7.23 1.14 7.17
C LYS A 133 -5.96 1.00 8.01
N TYR A 134 -5.33 -0.17 8.04
CA TYR A 134 -4.10 -0.39 8.80
C TYR A 134 -2.93 0.43 8.26
N PHE A 135 -2.87 0.67 6.95
CA PHE A 135 -1.91 1.60 6.36
C PHE A 135 -2.03 3.00 6.95
N LYS A 136 -3.25 3.54 7.05
CA LYS A 136 -3.48 4.85 7.66
C LYS A 136 -3.19 4.85 9.16
N GLU A 137 -3.62 3.82 9.89
CA GLU A 137 -3.38 3.71 11.34
C GLU A 137 -1.89 3.59 11.66
N SER A 138 -1.16 2.74 10.94
CA SER A 138 0.30 2.60 11.07
C SER A 138 1.03 3.88 10.67
N GLY A 139 0.63 4.53 9.57
CA GLY A 139 1.26 5.77 9.14
C GLY A 139 1.07 6.91 10.13
N ASN A 140 -0.13 7.06 10.73
CA ASN A 140 -0.36 8.04 11.79
C ASN A 140 0.54 7.76 13.01
N LEU A 141 0.64 6.49 13.41
CA LEU A 141 1.47 6.08 14.54
C LEU A 141 2.95 6.38 14.30
N LEU A 142 3.45 6.12 13.08
CA LEU A 142 4.81 6.43 12.68
C LEU A 142 5.04 7.94 12.57
N SER A 143 4.07 8.68 12.03
CA SER A 143 4.11 10.14 11.95
C SER A 143 4.23 10.79 13.33
N ASP A 144 3.45 10.31 14.29
CA ASP A 144 3.54 10.76 15.68
C ASP A 144 4.90 10.43 16.31
N TYR A 145 5.50 9.29 15.96
CA TYR A 145 6.82 8.89 16.46
C TYR A 145 7.95 9.80 15.93
N PHE A 146 8.01 9.99 14.61
CA PHE A 146 9.06 10.77 13.95
C PHE A 146 8.82 12.28 13.92
N ASP A 147 7.64 12.75 14.37
CA ASP A 147 7.21 14.15 14.20
C ASP A 147 7.21 14.58 12.70
N GLU A 148 6.88 13.65 11.80
CA GLU A 148 6.88 13.85 10.34
C GLU A 148 5.55 13.38 9.74
N ASP A 149 4.95 14.16 8.84
CA ASP A 149 3.74 13.74 8.12
C ASP A 149 4.11 12.96 6.85
N PHE A 150 4.07 11.62 6.93
CA PHE A 150 4.40 10.74 5.81
C PHE A 150 3.34 10.76 4.69
N PHE A 151 2.17 11.36 4.92
CA PHE A 151 1.09 11.45 3.93
C PHE A 151 1.01 12.82 3.24
N ALA A 152 1.75 13.83 3.71
CA ALA A 152 1.66 15.20 3.22
C ALA A 152 1.90 15.37 1.71
N THR A 153 2.71 14.51 1.08
CA THR A 153 3.01 14.57 -0.36
C THR A 153 1.96 13.90 -1.25
N SER A 154 1.02 13.16 -0.65
CA SER A 154 0.03 12.35 -1.37
C SER A 154 -1.34 13.01 -1.58
N ASP A 155 -1.57 14.16 -0.93
CA ASP A 155 -2.81 14.96 -1.04
C ASP A 155 -2.72 16.12 -2.06
N GLU A 156 -1.61 16.25 -2.83
CA GLU A 156 -1.61 17.23 -3.93
C GLU A 156 -2.62 16.78 -5.00
N PRO A 157 -3.63 17.59 -5.33
CA PRO A 157 -4.51 17.29 -6.45
C PRO A 157 -3.66 17.24 -7.71
N ASP A 158 -3.84 16.19 -8.52
CA ASP A 158 -3.38 16.12 -9.92
C ASP A 158 -3.82 17.39 -10.64
N ALA A 159 -3.00 18.45 -10.60
CA ALA A 159 -3.17 19.62 -11.43
C ALA A 159 -2.80 19.17 -12.84
N GLU A 160 -3.85 18.97 -13.65
CA GLU A 160 -3.81 18.71 -15.08
C GLU A 160 -2.61 19.42 -15.72
N LYS A 161 -1.63 18.62 -16.15
CA LYS A 161 -0.59 19.12 -17.04
C LYS A 161 -1.21 19.24 -18.42
N ASP A 162 -1.87 20.37 -18.65
CA ASP A 162 -2.27 20.83 -19.98
C ASP A 162 -1.01 20.88 -20.85
N THR A 163 -0.80 19.83 -21.63
CA THR A 163 0.16 19.82 -22.73
C THR A 163 -0.50 20.53 -23.90
N GLU A 164 -0.32 21.84 -23.97
CA GLU A 164 -0.52 22.59 -25.20
C GLU A 164 0.57 22.13 -26.19
N GLU A 165 0.20 21.30 -27.16
CA GLU A 165 1.05 21.01 -28.33
C GLU A 165 1.22 22.31 -29.15
N PRO A 166 2.46 22.70 -29.53
CA PRO A 166 2.63 23.81 -30.44
C PRO A 166 2.23 23.40 -31.86
N GLU A 167 1.33 24.18 -32.45
CA GLU A 167 0.85 24.08 -33.84
C GLU A 167 2.03 24.17 -34.83
N GLU A 168 2.30 23.09 -35.57
CA GLU A 168 3.28 23.07 -36.66
C GLU A 168 2.85 23.97 -37.82
N ALA A 169 3.58 25.07 -38.02
CA ALA A 169 3.43 25.93 -39.19
C ALA A 169 3.82 25.20 -40.48
N LYS A 170 2.84 25.04 -41.38
CA LYS A 170 2.98 24.44 -42.72
C LYS A 170 3.73 25.39 -43.66
N PRO A 171 4.69 24.93 -44.49
CA PRO A 171 5.40 25.81 -45.43
C PRO A 171 4.54 26.17 -46.65
N GLU A 172 4.47 27.47 -46.97
CA GLU A 172 3.91 27.97 -48.23
C GLU A 172 4.85 27.65 -49.40
N ALA A 173 4.32 26.94 -50.40
CA ALA A 173 4.98 26.67 -51.65
C ALA A 173 4.92 27.89 -52.58
N GLN A 174 6.08 28.25 -53.14
CA GLN A 174 6.25 29.29 -54.14
C GLN A 174 5.42 29.01 -55.42
N SER A 175 4.91 30.07 -56.03
CA SER A 175 4.51 30.15 -57.43
C SER A 175 5.28 31.29 -58.10
#